data_AF-A0A3N9VJ72-F1
#
_entry.id   AF-A0A3N9VJ72-F1
#
_cell.length_a   1.000
_cell.length_b   1.000
_cell.length_c   1.000
_cell.angle_alpha   90.00
_cell.angle_beta   90.00
_cell.angle_gamma   90.00
#
_symmetry.space_group_name_H-M   'P 1'
#
loop_
_entity.id
_entity.type
_entity.pdbx_description
1 polymer ?
#
loop_
_entity_poly.entity_id
_entity_poly.type
_entity_poly.pdbx_seq_one_letter_code
_entity_poly.pdbx_strand_id
1 'polypeptide(L)' 'MTHRNVVFDQHLLRYEEWFATHAPAYYSELLEVRALLPCAGNGLEIRVGTGRFAAPLGVRAGVKELLSLSGV' A
#
# COMPACT_ATOMS: atom_id res chain seq x y z
N MET A 1 12.82 20.58 -9.05
CA MET A 1 13.64 19.35 -9.08
C MET A 1 12.76 18.20 -8.61
N THR A 2 12.32 17.33 -9.52
CA THR A 2 11.43 16.22 -9.18
C THR A 2 12.28 14.99 -8.86
N HIS A 3 12.32 14.58 -7.60
CA HIS A 3 13.03 13.37 -7.19
C HIS A 3 12.16 12.16 -7.56
N ARG A 4 12.54 11.42 -8.62
CA ARG A 4 11.79 10.25 -9.08
C ARG A 4 12.16 9.03 -8.22
N ASN A 5 11.18 8.40 -7.56
CA ASN A 5 11.41 7.20 -6.77
C ASN A 5 11.04 5.93 -7.56
N VAL A 6 11.99 5.39 -8.32
CA VAL A 6 11.80 4.18 -9.16
C VAL A 6 12.13 2.87 -8.45
N VAL A 7 12.62 2.95 -7.21
CA VAL A 7 13.12 1.78 -6.46
C VAL A 7 12.01 0.76 -6.23
N PHE A 8 10.80 1.23 -5.91
CA PHE A 8 9.65 0.34 -5.69
C PHE A 8 9.19 -0.35 -6.98
N ASP A 9 9.23 0.32 -8.13
CA ASP A 9 8.83 -0.28 -9.40
C ASP A 9 9.81 -1.37 -9.83
N GLN A 10 11.12 -1.11 -9.70
CA GLN A 10 12.17 -2.06 -10.06
C GLN A 10 12.23 -3.29 -9.14
N HIS A 11 11.73 -3.17 -7.91
CA HIS A 11 11.77 -4.23 -6.91
C HIS A 11 10.38 -4.70 -6.47
N LEU A 12 9.35 -4.47 -7.30
CA LEU A 12 7.96 -4.80 -6.97
C LEU A 12 7.78 -6.25 -6.56
N LEU A 13 8.41 -7.19 -7.28
CA LEU A 13 8.32 -8.62 -6.96
C LEU A 13 8.91 -8.94 -5.58
N ARG A 14 10.09 -8.39 -5.27
CA ARG A 14 10.73 -8.56 -3.95
C ARG A 14 9.90 -7.94 -2.84
N TYR A 15 9.28 -6.78 -3.10
CA TYR A 15 8.36 -6.13 -2.18
C TYR A 15 7.14 -7.01 -1.91
N GLU A 16 6.51 -7.55 -2.95
CA GLU A 16 5.35 -8.45 -2.82
C GLU A 16 5.70 -9.76 -2.12
N GLU A 17 6.86 -10.35 -2.42
CA GLU A 17 7.33 -11.59 -1.82
C GLU A 17 7.56 -11.45 -0.32
N TRP A 18 8.00 -10.28 0.15
CA TRP A 18 8.20 -10.03 1.58
C TRP A 18 6.93 -10.30 2.39
N PHE A 19 5.74 -9.93 1.88
CA PHE A 19 4.46 -10.19 2.55
C PHE A 19 4.09 -11.67 2.60
N ALA A 20 4.48 -12.44 1.58
CA ALA A 20 4.28 -13.88 1.59
C ALA A 20 5.21 -14.57 2.59
N THR A 21 6.49 -14.17 2.62
CA THR A 21 7.50 -14.73 3.54
C THR A 21 7.24 -14.33 4.99
N HIS A 22 6.75 -13.11 5.25
CA HIS A 22 6.57 -12.55 6.59
C HIS A 22 5.10 -12.34 6.94
N ALA A 23 4.23 -13.27 6.53
CA ALA A 23 2.79 -13.17 6.75
C ALA A 23 2.40 -12.84 8.21
N PRO A 24 3.01 -13.44 9.27
CA PRO A 24 2.67 -13.08 10.64
C PRO A 24 2.94 -11.61 10.99
N ALA A 25 4.06 -11.03 10.51
CA ALA A 25 4.40 -9.63 10.75
C ALA A 25 3.40 -8.71 10.03
N TYR A 26 3.10 -9.00 8.76
CA TYR A 26 2.08 -8.28 7.99
C TYR A 26 0.71 -8.29 8.69
N TYR A 27 0.26 -9.45 9.19
CA TYR A 27 -1.02 -9.52 9.90
C TYR A 27 -1.01 -8.77 11.23
N SER A 28 0.12 -8.77 11.96
CA SER A 28 0.26 -7.98 13.19
C SER A 28 0.06 -6.49 12.89
N GLU A 29 0.78 -5.96 11.90
CA GLU A 29 0.67 -4.55 11.50
C GLU A 29 -0.74 -4.20 11.00
N LEU A 30 -1.34 -5.08 10.18
CA LEU A 30 -2.68 -4.87 9.65
C LEU A 30 -3.73 -4.79 10.76
N LEU A 31 -3.64 -5.65 11.78
CA LEU A 31 -4.57 -5.68 12.90
C LEU A 31 -4.38 -4.49 13.83
N GLU A 32 -3.15 -4.04 14.04
CA GLU A 32 -2.87 -2.82 14.81
C GLU A 32 -3.49 -1.58 14.15
N VAL A 33 -3.30 -1.42 12.83
CA VAL A 33 -3.94 -0.32 12.09
C VAL A 33 -5.46 -0.44 12.17
N ARG A 34 -6.02 -1.64 11.97
CA ARG A 34 -7.46 -1.87 12.08
C ARG A 34 -8.01 -1.45 13.44
N ALA A 35 -7.30 -1.72 14.53
CA ALA A 35 -7.74 -1.38 15.88
C ALA A 35 -7.80 0.14 16.13
N LEU A 36 -7.02 0.94 15.38
CA LEU A 36 -6.97 2.39 15.50
C LEU A 36 -7.94 3.11 14.54
N LEU A 37 -8.46 2.42 13.52
CA LEU A 37 -9.37 3.00 12.55
C LEU A 37 -10.82 3.05 13.07
N PRO A 38 -11.58 4.09 12.72
CA PRO A 38 -13.00 4.14 13.03
C PRO A 38 -13.75 3.02 12.29
N CYS A 39 -14.81 2.49 12.90
CA CYS A 39 -15.63 1.42 12.32
C CYS A 39 -16.38 1.85 11.04
N ALA A 40 -16.52 3.16 10.80
CA ALA A 40 -17.21 3.72 9.65
C ALA A 40 -16.62 5.08 9.24
N GLY A 41 -16.78 5.43 7.97
CA GLY A 41 -16.33 6.70 7.40
C GLY A 41 -15.67 6.52 6.04
N ASN A 42 -15.25 7.64 5.44
CA ASN A 42 -14.46 7.62 4.22
C ASN A 42 -12.98 7.67 4.59
N GLY A 43 -12.26 6.58 4.34
CA GLY A 43 -10.82 6.49 4.50
C GLY A 43 -10.07 6.78 3.20
N LEU A 44 -8.87 7.32 3.32
CA LEU A 44 -7.92 7.52 2.23
C LEU A 44 -6.56 6.94 2.63
N GLU A 45 -6.02 6.03 1.83
CA GLU A 45 -4.63 5.58 2.00
C GLU A 45 -3.70 6.48 1.16
N ILE A 46 -2.64 6.99 1.79
CA ILE A 46 -1.58 7.75 1.11
C ILE A 46 -0.44 6.79 0.80
N ARG A 47 0.00 6.74 -0.47
CA ARG A 47 0.99 5.78 -1.00
C ARG A 47 0.50 4.33 -0.95
N VAL A 48 -0.72 4.10 -1.45
CA VAL A 48 -1.43 2.81 -1.46
C VAL A 48 -0.65 1.62 -2.02
N GLY A 49 0.35 1.86 -2.90
CA GLY A 49 1.15 0.79 -3.48
C GLY A 49 0.28 -0.23 -4.23
N THR A 50 0.33 -1.50 -3.81
CA THR A 50 -0.48 -2.61 -4.34
C THR A 50 -1.79 -2.85 -3.58
N GLY A 51 -2.12 -2.00 -2.61
CA GLY A 51 -3.39 -2.06 -1.86
C GLY A 51 -3.43 -3.13 -0.77
N ARG A 52 -2.27 -3.65 -0.34
CA ARG A 52 -2.15 -4.64 0.75
C ARG A 52 -2.83 -4.18 2.04
N PHE A 53 -2.81 -2.89 2.36
CA PHE A 53 -3.50 -2.34 3.54
C PHE A 53 -4.92 -1.82 3.20
N ALA A 54 -5.09 -1.01 2.16
CA ALA A 54 -6.41 -0.45 1.80
C ALA A 54 -7.52 -1.50 1.69
N ALA A 55 -7.28 -2.56 0.92
CA ALA A 55 -8.31 -3.55 0.61
C ALA A 55 -8.86 -4.24 1.87
N PRO A 56 -8.04 -4.89 2.74
CA PRO A 56 -8.53 -5.50 3.97
C PRO A 56 -9.02 -4.49 5.00
N LEU A 57 -8.58 -3.22 4.94
CA LEU A 57 -9.05 -2.17 5.83
C LEU A 57 -10.39 -1.55 5.40
N GLY A 58 -10.89 -1.87 4.21
CA GLY A 58 -12.11 -1.30 3.65
C GLY A 58 -11.95 0.15 3.17
N VAL A 59 -10.71 0.59 2.97
CA VAL A 59 -10.39 1.91 2.42
C VAL A 59 -10.59 1.85 0.91
N ARG A 60 -11.62 2.57 0.42
CA ARG A 60 -12.02 2.54 -1.00
C ARG A 60 -11.22 3.49 -1.89
N ALA A 61 -10.51 4.44 -1.30
CA ALA A 61 -9.73 5.45 -2.01
C ALA A 61 -8.27 5.36 -1.60
N GLY A 62 -7.37 5.43 -2.57
CA GLY A 62 -5.93 5.46 -2.36
C GLY A 62 -5.27 6.45 -3.30
N VAL A 63 -4.32 7.24 -2.78
CA VAL A 63 -3.43 8.04 -3.61
C VAL A 63 -2.15 7.25 -3.83
N LYS A 64 -1.81 6.99 -5.08
CA LYS A 64 -0.46 6.57 -5.49
C LYS A 64 0.24 7.78 -6.10
N GLU A 65 1.54 7.94 -5.86
CA GLU A 65 2.31 8.89 -6.67
C GLU A 65 2.16 8.51 -8.16
N LEU A 66 1.79 9.51 -8.97
CA LEU A 66 1.57 9.34 -10.40
C LEU A 66 2.92 9.12 -11.11
N LEU A 67 3.35 7.87 -11.19
CA LEU A 67 4.27 7.40 -12.23
C LEU A 67 3.62 6.25 -12.99
N SER A 68 2.41 6.50 -13.49
CA SER A 68 2.02 5.93 -14.79
C SER A 68 2.42 6.96 -15.83
N LEU A 69 3.58 6.80 -16.46
CA LEU A 69 3.67 7.24 -17.84
C LEU A 69 2.91 6.21 -18.64
N SER A 70 1.62 6.48 -18.83
CA SER A 70 0.93 6.07 -20.04
C SER A 70 1.67 6.74 -21.21
N GLY A 71 2.44 5.98 -21.97
CA GLY A 71 3.01 6.46 -23.22
C GLY A 71 4.25 5.69 -23.65
N VAL A 72 4.06 4.90 -24.72
CA VAL A 72 5.02 4.17 -25.58
C VAL A 72 5.79 2.99 -24.99
#